data_AF-S2K5J6-F1
#
_entry.id   AF-S2K5J6-F1
#
_cell.length_a   1.000
_cell.length_b   1.000
_cell.length_c   1.000
_cell.angle_alpha   90.00
_cell.angle_beta   90.00
_cell.angle_gamma   90.00
#
_symmetry.space_group_name_H-M   'P 1'
#
loop_
_entity.id
_entity.type
_entity.pdbx_description
1 polymer ?
#
loop_
_entity_poly.entity_id
_entity_poly.type
_entity_poly.pdbx_seq_one_letter_code
_entity_poly.pdbx_strand_id
1 'polypeptide(L)' 'MAIKLSPAGRRLATIIVSAPFVVVTSWILYKRVVLGEQPRVSDGSAIRPMGVKERDEKENRII' A
#
# COMPACT_ATOMS: atom_id res chain seq x y z
N MET A 1 -15.38 -16.99 -27.69
CA MET A 1 -14.72 -18.31 -27.77
C MET A 1 -13.79 -18.42 -26.57
N ALA A 2 -14.09 -19.29 -25.59
CA ALA A 2 -13.26 -19.40 -24.39
C ALA A 2 -11.98 -20.19 -24.72
N ILE A 3 -10.82 -19.55 -24.57
CA ILE A 3 -9.53 -20.22 -24.73
C ILE A 3 -9.41 -21.26 -23.61
N LYS A 4 -9.49 -22.55 -23.95
CA LYS A 4 -9.27 -23.63 -23.00
C LYS A 4 -7.77 -23.70 -22.68
N LEU A 5 -7.35 -23.17 -21.54
CA LEU A 5 -5.98 -23.35 -21.06
C LEU A 5 -5.76 -24.79 -20.59
N SER A 6 -4.56 -25.31 -20.85
CA SER A 6 -4.10 -26.55 -20.22
C SER A 6 -4.11 -26.41 -18.68
N PRO A 7 -4.17 -27.50 -17.91
CA PRO A 7 -4.13 -27.44 -16.45
C PRO A 7 -2.89 -26.68 -15.91
N ALA A 8 -1.75 -26.82 -16.59
CA ALA A 8 -0.54 -26.06 -16.30
C ALA A 8 -0.71 -24.56 -16.59
N GLY A 9 -1.32 -24.22 -17.73
CA GLY A 9 -1.63 -22.84 -18.10
C GLY A 9 -2.57 -22.15 -17.11
N ARG A 10 -3.58 -22.86 -16.59
CA ARG A 10 -4.49 -22.31 -15.57
C ARG A 10 -3.75 -21.97 -14.27
N ARG A 11 -2.85 -22.85 -13.82
CA ARG A 11 -2.01 -22.60 -12.63
C ARG A 11 -1.08 -21.41 -12.84
N LEU A 12 -0.45 -21.32 -14.01
CA LEU A 12 0.42 -20.20 -14.35
C LEU A 12 -0.36 -18.88 -14.37
N ALA A 13 -1.53 -18.84 -14.99
CA ALA A 13 -2.40 -17.68 -14.97
C ALA A 13 -2.79 -17.27 -13.54
N THR A 14 -3.13 -18.24 -12.68
CA THR A 14 -3.39 -17.97 -11.27
C THR A 14 -2.18 -17.33 -10.58
N ILE A 15 -0.97 -17.88 -10.76
CA ILE A 15 0.25 -17.32 -10.17
C ILE A 15 0.50 -15.90 -10.67
N ILE A 16 0.40 -15.68 -11.98
CA ILE A 16 0.60 -14.34 -12.58
C ILE A 16 -0.38 -13.33 -11.99
N VAL A 17 -1.63 -13.73 -11.79
CA VAL A 17 -2.65 -12.85 -11.23
C VAL A 17 -2.45 -12.64 -9.72
N SER A 18 -2.11 -13.68 -8.95
CA SER A 18 -2.03 -13.59 -7.50
C SER A 18 -0.70 -13.02 -6.98
N ALA A 19 0.41 -13.31 -7.65
CA ALA A 19 1.74 -12.88 -7.24
C ALA A 19 1.86 -11.37 -6.98
N PRO A 20 1.39 -10.45 -7.85
CA PRO A 20 1.53 -9.01 -7.59
C PRO A 20 0.81 -8.57 -6.31
N PHE A 21 -0.37 -9.12 -6.01
CA PHE A 21 -1.08 -8.80 -4.77
C PHE A 21 -0.29 -9.26 -3.55
N VAL A 22 0.24 -10.48 -3.57
CA VAL A 22 1.06 -11.02 -2.46
C VAL A 22 2.31 -10.18 -2.26
N VAL A 23 3.01 -9.81 -3.33
CA VAL A 23 4.24 -9.00 -3.25
C VAL A 23 3.94 -7.62 -2.68
N VAL A 24 2.94 -6.92 -3.22
CA VAL A 24 2.59 -5.55 -2.77
C VAL A 24 2.12 -5.55 -1.32
N THR A 25 1.22 -6.47 -0.94
CA THR A 25 0.72 -6.56 0.43
C THR A 25 1.84 -6.89 1.41
N SER A 26 2.69 -7.87 1.08
CA SER A 26 3.83 -8.23 1.92
C SER A 26 4.80 -7.06 2.09
N TRP A 27 5.07 -6.31 1.01
CA TRP A 27 5.93 -5.13 1.06
C TRP A 27 5.36 -4.01 1.92
N ILE A 28 4.05 -3.72 1.78
CA ILE A 28 3.37 -2.71 2.61
C ILE A 28 3.45 -3.11 4.09
N LEU A 29 3.18 -4.39 4.41
CA LEU A 29 3.29 -4.88 5.78
C LEU A 29 4.73 -4.78 6.29
N TYR A 30 5.72 -5.15 5.48
CA TYR A 30 7.13 -5.05 5.86
C TYR A 30 7.52 -3.61 6.25
N LYS A 31 7.11 -2.63 5.42
CA LYS A 31 7.33 -1.21 5.73
C LYS A 31 6.69 -0.76 7.05
N ARG A 32 5.52 -1.29 7.38
CA ARG A 32 4.82 -0.91 8.62
C ARG A 32 5.32 -1.63 9.86
N VAL A 33 5.49 -2.95 9.77
CA VAL A 33 5.79 -3.81 10.91
C VAL A 33 7.29 -3.85 11.21
N VAL A 34 8.13 -3.89 10.18
CA VAL A 34 9.58 -3.98 10.36
C VAL A 34 10.24 -2.61 10.33
N LEU A 35 9.86 -1.76 9.37
CA LEU A 35 10.49 -0.43 9.23
C LEU A 35 9.79 0.67 10.04
N GLY A 36 8.62 0.38 10.64
CA GLY A 36 7.88 1.36 11.45
C GLY A 36 7.39 2.58 10.67
N GLU A 37 7.32 2.50 9.34
CA GLU A 37 6.87 3.62 8.51
C GLU A 37 5.40 3.94 8.82
N GLN A 38 5.15 5.19 9.23
CA GLN A 38 3.80 5.72 9.44
C GLN A 38 2.98 5.66 8.14
N PRO A 39 1.67 5.39 8.20
CA PRO A 39 0.81 5.44 7.02
C PRO A 39 0.92 6.82 6.36
N ARG A 40 1.23 6.86 5.06
CA ARG A 40 1.27 8.10 4.28
C ARG A 40 0.05 8.19 3.37
N VAL A 41 -0.48 9.40 3.21
CA VAL A 41 -1.48 9.71 2.18
C VAL A 41 -0.79 9.76 0.80
N SER A 42 -1.58 9.80 -0.27
CA SER A 42 -1.11 9.81 -1.65
C SER A 42 -0.18 10.98 -2.01
N ASP A 43 -0.21 12.07 -1.24
CA ASP A 43 0.68 13.23 -1.40
C ASP A 43 2.03 13.06 -0.66
N GLY A 44 2.25 11.93 0.01
CA GLY A 44 3.48 11.62 0.76
C GLY A 44 3.52 12.20 2.18
N SER A 45 2.52 12.97 2.60
CA SER A 45 2.40 13.42 3.99
C SER A 45 1.97 12.26 4.91
N ALA A 46 2.40 12.31 6.17
CA ALA A 46 1.95 11.34 7.17
C ALA A 46 0.43 11.49 7.38
N ILE A 47 -0.29 10.39 7.49
CA ILE A 47 -1.70 10.37 7.90
C ILE A 47 -1.73 10.88 9.34
N ARG A 48 -2.17 12.14 9.50
CA ARG A 48 -2.43 12.76 10.80
C ARG A 48 -3.94 12.85 10.99
N PRO A 49 -4.48 12.63 12.20
CA PRO A 49 -5.87 12.92 12.48
C PRO A 49 -6.16 14.41 12.24
N MET A 50 -7.35 14.75 11.73
CA MET A 50 -7.68 16.12 11.27
C MET A 50 -7.34 17.22 12.28
N GLY A 51 -7.55 16.98 13.58
CA GLY A 51 -7.27 17.97 14.63
C GLY A 51 -5.78 18.21 14.95
N VAL A 52 -4.88 17.32 14.53
CA VAL A 52 -3.42 17.51 14.73
C VAL A 52 -2.83 18.36 13.60
N LYS A 53 -3.33 18.20 12.37
CA LYS A 53 -2.87 18.97 11.21
C LYS A 53 -3.11 20.47 11.39
N GLU A 54 -4.31 20.84 11.83
CA GLU A 54 -4.68 22.24 12.08
C GLU A 54 -3.84 22.89 13.20
N ARG A 55 -3.50 22.14 14.24
CA ARG A 55 -2.68 22.62 15.36
C ARG A 55 -1.25 22.96 14.90
N ASP A 56 -0.62 22.04 14.17
CA ASP A 56 0.75 22.21 13.69
C ASP A 56 0.85 23.32 12.62
N GLU A 57 -0.14 23.44 11.73
CA GLU A 57 -0.21 24.53 10.74
C GLU A 57 -0.35 25.90 11.40
N LYS A 58 -1.09 25.97 12.52
CA LYS A 58 -1.25 27.21 13.29
C LYS A 58 0.03 27.55 14.05
N GLU A 59 0.68 26.57 14.66
CA GLU A 59 1.95 26.72 15.38
C GLU A 59 3.08 27.18 14.45
N ASN A 60 3.20 26.58 13.27
CA ASN A 60 4.22 26.93 12.28
C ASN A 60 4.00 28.27 11.57
N ARG A 61 2.82 28.90 11.72
CA ARG A 61 2.54 30.28 11.26
C ARG A 61 2.86 31.34 12.31
N ILE A 62 3.11 30.94 13.55
CA ILE A 62 3.36 31.84 14.68
C ILE A 62 4.87 32.02 14.92
N ILE A 63 5.71 31.20 14.27
CA ILE A 63 7.18 31.26 14.31
C ILE A 63 7.69 31.98 13.06
#